data_AF-A0A222F9B7-F1
#
_entry.id   AF-A0A222F9B7-F1
#
_cell.length_a   1.000
_cell.length_b   1.000
_cell.length_c   1.000
_cell.angle_alpha   90.00
_cell.angle_beta   90.00
_cell.angle_gamma   90.00
#
_symmetry.space_group_name_H-M   'P 1'
#
loop_
_entity.id
_entity.type
_entity.pdbx_description
1 polymer ?
#
loop_
_entity_poly.entity_id
_entity_poly.type
_entity_poly.pdbx_seq_one_letter_code
_entity_poly.pdbx_strand_id
1 'polypeptide(L)'
;MRLLLIAAGFLLASAAPSLAQRIYCPIPEDGVWVNPDAKPKEISRIEVESRCENDQVHVRVRAFTSCIPRDCKWGWTKAEMRSDGVIQVLLIGFLSSKQISLKAFGDLLDTRVINIVNDLSEPRTDRTYNLQRK
;
A
#
# COMPACT_ATOMS: atom_id res chain seq x y z
N MET A 1 -44.44 29.57 -29.75
CA MET A 1 -44.03 29.98 -28.39
C MET A 1 -44.34 28.92 -27.32
N ARG A 2 -44.16 27.61 -27.63
CA ARG A 2 -44.36 26.48 -26.69
C ARG A 2 -43.20 25.47 -26.66
N LEU A 3 -42.26 25.54 -27.62
CA LEU A 3 -41.12 24.61 -27.71
C LEU A 3 -39.87 25.03 -26.92
N LEU A 4 -39.77 26.28 -26.46
CA LEU A 4 -38.57 26.77 -25.77
C LEU A 4 -38.49 26.38 -24.28
N LEU A 5 -39.57 25.84 -23.70
CA LEU A 5 -39.62 25.49 -22.27
C LEU A 5 -39.13 24.06 -21.95
N ILE A 6 -38.98 23.19 -22.95
CA ILE A 6 -38.60 21.78 -22.72
C ILE A 6 -37.06 21.61 -22.65
N ALA A 7 -36.29 22.47 -23.33
CA ALA A 7 -34.83 22.39 -23.35
C ALA A 7 -34.16 22.80 -22.01
N ALA A 8 -34.83 23.63 -21.19
CA ALA A 8 -34.29 24.06 -19.91
C ALA A 8 -34.41 23.01 -18.80
N GLY A 9 -35.35 22.06 -18.91
CA GLY A 9 -35.54 21.00 -17.92
C GLY A 9 -34.49 19.87 -18.00
N PHE A 10 -33.90 19.65 -19.17
CA PHE A 10 -32.95 18.55 -19.38
C PHE A 10 -31.52 18.87 -18.91
N LEU A 11 -31.19 20.15 -18.71
CA LEU A 11 -29.87 20.58 -18.25
C LEU A 11 -29.70 20.58 -16.72
N LEU A 12 -30.77 20.38 -15.95
CA LEU A 12 -30.73 20.34 -14.48
C LEU A 12 -30.63 18.92 -13.90
N ALA A 13 -30.68 17.88 -14.73
CA ALA A 13 -30.67 16.48 -14.28
C ALA A 13 -29.28 15.83 -14.23
N SER A 14 -28.21 16.55 -14.59
CA SER A 14 -26.83 16.01 -14.65
C SER A 14 -25.96 16.34 -13.43
N ALA A 15 -26.50 16.98 -12.40
CA ALA A 15 -25.83 17.14 -11.11
C ALA A 15 -25.96 15.86 -10.26
N ALA A 16 -25.45 14.73 -10.77
CA ALA A 16 -25.21 13.58 -9.92
C ALA A 16 -24.13 14.00 -8.91
N PRO A 17 -24.35 13.84 -7.59
CA PRO A 17 -23.30 14.09 -6.61
C PRO A 17 -22.14 13.16 -6.96
N SER A 18 -20.96 13.72 -7.22
CA SER A 18 -19.77 12.90 -7.29
C SER A 18 -19.62 12.26 -5.90
N LEU A 19 -19.67 10.94 -5.85
CA LEU A 19 -19.24 10.21 -4.66
C LEU A 19 -17.73 10.40 -4.59
N ALA A 20 -17.30 11.52 -4.02
CA ALA A 20 -15.93 11.70 -3.58
C ALA A 20 -15.66 10.54 -2.61
N GLN A 21 -14.79 9.61 -3.02
CA GLN A 21 -14.29 8.55 -2.15
C GLN A 21 -13.63 9.25 -0.96
N ARG A 22 -14.32 9.31 0.18
CA ARG A 22 -13.75 9.84 1.42
C ARG A 22 -12.64 8.90 1.82
N ILE A 23 -11.39 9.33 1.65
CA ILE A 23 -10.25 8.56 2.14
C ILE A 23 -10.23 8.73 3.65
N TYR A 24 -10.47 7.64 4.37
CA TYR A 24 -10.49 7.64 5.82
C TYR A 24 -9.10 7.32 6.36
N CYS A 25 -8.64 8.08 7.36
CA CYS A 25 -7.49 7.72 8.17
C CYS A 25 -7.95 7.26 9.57
N PRO A 26 -7.35 6.21 10.14
CA PRO A 26 -6.30 5.39 9.55
C PRO A 26 -6.81 4.54 8.38
N ILE A 27 -5.94 4.31 7.40
CA ILE A 27 -6.25 3.41 6.29
C ILE A 27 -6.27 1.96 6.79
N PRO A 28 -6.94 1.02 6.10
CA PRO A 28 -7.03 -0.37 6.55
C PRO A 28 -5.66 -1.04 6.82
N GLU A 29 -4.65 -0.69 6.05
CA GLU A 29 -3.28 -1.18 6.16
C GLU A 29 -2.51 -0.59 7.35
N ASP A 30 -2.99 0.48 8.00
CA ASP A 30 -2.31 1.11 9.13
C ASP A 30 -2.12 0.11 10.28
N GLY A 31 -0.92 0.13 10.87
CA GLY A 31 -0.55 -0.68 12.03
C GLY A 31 0.62 -1.62 11.78
N VAL A 32 0.71 -2.65 12.64
CA VAL A 32 1.79 -3.62 12.67
C VAL A 32 1.28 -4.98 12.21
N TRP A 33 1.98 -5.56 11.24
CA TRP A 33 1.63 -6.81 10.58
C TRP A 33 2.79 -7.79 10.67
N VAL A 34 2.53 -9.03 11.08
CA VAL A 34 3.56 -10.02 11.40
C VAL A 34 3.35 -11.27 10.56
N ASN A 35 4.43 -11.82 10.03
CA ASN A 35 4.46 -13.16 9.44
C ASN A 35 5.07 -14.12 10.47
N PRO A 36 4.26 -14.91 11.20
CA PRO A 36 4.77 -15.79 12.25
C PRO A 36 5.66 -16.91 11.70
N ASP A 37 5.51 -17.26 10.42
CA ASP A 37 6.19 -18.38 9.77
C ASP A 37 7.39 -17.92 8.89
N ALA A 38 7.86 -16.69 9.10
CA ALA A 38 8.93 -16.10 8.29
C ALA A 38 10.26 -16.87 8.39
N LYS A 39 10.69 -17.46 7.28
CA LYS A 39 12.00 -18.12 7.19
C LYS A 39 13.11 -17.08 7.07
N PRO A 40 14.39 -17.45 7.30
CA PRO A 40 15.50 -16.53 7.12
C PRO A 40 15.46 -15.81 5.76
N LYS A 41 15.70 -14.49 5.79
CA LYS A 41 15.64 -13.58 4.63
C LYS A 41 14.24 -13.28 4.06
N GLU A 42 13.17 -13.83 4.64
CA GLU A 42 11.78 -13.51 4.28
C GLU A 42 11.23 -12.36 5.11
N ILE A 43 10.13 -11.74 4.68
CA ILE A 43 9.45 -10.69 5.45
C ILE A 43 8.90 -11.30 6.74
N SER A 44 9.33 -10.76 7.87
CA SER A 44 8.85 -11.13 9.21
C SER A 44 7.83 -10.15 9.77
N ARG A 45 7.96 -8.86 9.41
CA ARG A 45 7.05 -7.81 9.88
C ARG A 45 7.00 -6.66 8.89
N ILE A 46 5.82 -6.06 8.77
CA ILE A 46 5.60 -4.79 8.08
C ILE A 46 4.91 -3.86 9.04
N GLU A 47 5.32 -2.60 9.00
CA GLU A 47 4.64 -1.55 9.74
C GLU A 47 4.28 -0.43 8.78
N VAL A 48 3.03 -0.01 8.86
CA VAL A 48 2.44 1.01 8.01
C VAL A 48 1.93 2.11 8.93
N GLU A 49 2.28 3.34 8.61
CA GLU A 49 1.71 4.51 9.25
C GLU A 49 1.07 5.39 8.19
N SER A 50 -0.15 5.84 8.48
CA SER A 50 -0.93 6.75 7.65
C SER A 50 -1.31 8.01 8.42
N ARG A 51 -1.27 9.15 7.74
CA ARG A 51 -1.78 10.43 8.24
C ARG A 51 -2.55 11.14 7.14
N CYS A 52 -3.64 11.79 7.51
CA CYS A 52 -4.45 12.60 6.60
C CYS A 52 -4.14 14.08 6.86
N GLU A 53 -3.62 14.78 5.85
CA GLU A 53 -3.36 16.22 5.90
C GLU A 53 -3.87 16.86 4.60
N ASN A 54 -4.69 17.92 4.69
CA ASN A 54 -5.22 18.65 3.52
C ASN A 54 -5.90 17.73 2.47
N ASP A 55 -6.77 16.82 2.91
CA ASP A 55 -7.44 15.83 2.06
C ASP A 55 -6.49 14.87 1.30
N GLN A 56 -5.22 14.82 1.68
CA GLN A 56 -4.22 13.89 1.15
C GLN A 56 -3.82 12.87 2.21
N VAL A 57 -3.68 11.61 1.78
CA VAL A 57 -3.14 10.54 2.62
C VAL A 57 -1.66 10.41 2.40
N HIS A 58 -0.90 10.59 3.48
CA HIS A 58 0.52 10.32 3.51
C HIS A 58 0.74 8.97 4.19
N VAL A 59 1.32 8.05 3.45
CA VAL A 59 1.68 6.72 3.96
C VAL A 59 3.19 6.61 4.03
N ARG A 60 3.69 6.01 5.11
CA ARG A 60 5.06 5.50 5.19
C ARG A 60 5.04 4.06 5.64
N VAL A 61 5.97 3.29 5.10
CA VAL A 61 6.11 1.86 5.37
C VAL A 61 7.53 1.57 5.81
N ARG A 62 7.69 0.66 6.76
CA ARG A 62 8.96 -0.02 7.04
C ARG A 62 8.74 -1.52 7.04
N ALA A 63 9.75 -2.26 6.60
CA ALA A 63 9.71 -3.71 6.56
C ALA A 63 10.85 -4.30 7.39
N PHE A 64 10.64 -5.52 7.85
CA PHE A 64 11.61 -6.32 8.57
C PHE A 64 11.73 -7.66 7.87
N THR A 65 12.96 -8.12 7.70
CA THR A 65 13.24 -9.46 7.22
C THR A 65 13.84 -10.29 8.34
N SER A 66 13.41 -11.56 8.44
CA SER A 66 13.89 -12.52 9.44
C SER A 66 15.41 -12.67 9.35
N CYS A 67 16.10 -12.32 10.44
CA CYS A 67 17.56 -12.33 10.58
C CYS A 67 17.97 -12.64 12.03
N ILE A 68 19.18 -13.17 12.24
CA ILE A 68 19.72 -13.51 13.57
C ILE A 68 20.84 -12.53 13.94
N PRO A 69 20.89 -12.00 15.19
CA PRO A 69 20.01 -12.29 16.32
C PRO A 69 18.72 -11.44 16.37
N ARG A 70 18.58 -10.47 15.47
CA ARG A 70 17.41 -9.60 15.35
C ARG A 70 17.12 -9.40 13.87
N ASP A 71 15.84 -9.18 13.57
CA ASP A 71 15.40 -8.90 12.21
C ASP A 71 16.18 -7.74 11.57
N CYS A 72 16.52 -7.92 10.29
CA CYS A 72 17.10 -6.86 9.49
C CYS A 72 16.01 -5.83 9.19
N LYS A 73 16.25 -4.58 9.60
CA LYS A 73 15.30 -3.48 9.49
C LYS A 73 15.54 -2.67 8.22
N TRP A 74 14.49 -2.48 7.43
CA TRP A 74 14.42 -1.48 6.38
C TRP A 74 13.87 -0.17 6.98
N GLY A 75 14.43 0.97 6.59
CA GLY A 75 14.02 2.27 7.13
C GLY A 75 12.56 2.62 6.81
N TRP A 76 12.04 3.64 7.49
CA TRP A 76 10.78 4.25 7.07
C TRP A 76 10.95 4.87 5.69
N THR A 77 10.07 4.53 4.77
CA THR A 77 10.08 5.06 3.40
C THR A 77 8.67 5.51 3.04
N LYS A 78 8.58 6.63 2.33
CA LYS A 78 7.30 7.13 1.81
C LYS A 78 6.71 6.06 0.86
N ALA A 79 5.44 5.76 1.04
CA ALA A 79 4.69 4.87 0.18
C ALA A 79 3.66 5.67 -0.61
N GLU A 80 3.29 5.15 -1.78
CA GLU A 80 2.29 5.72 -2.67
C GLU A 80 1.04 4.85 -2.63
N MET A 81 -0.11 5.49 -2.44
CA MET A 81 -1.40 4.83 -2.55
C MET A 81 -1.90 4.94 -3.99
N ARG A 82 -2.16 3.80 -4.61
CA ARG A 82 -2.76 3.72 -5.94
C ARG A 82 -4.28 3.91 -5.85
N SER A 83 -4.91 4.23 -6.98
CA SER A 83 -6.36 4.37 -7.09
C SER A 83 -7.15 3.08 -6.80
N ASP A 84 -6.50 1.91 -6.89
CA ASP A 84 -7.05 0.59 -6.56
C ASP A 84 -6.93 0.24 -5.05
N GLY A 85 -6.45 1.19 -4.24
CA GLY A 85 -6.22 1.04 -2.81
C GLY A 85 -4.93 0.29 -2.45
N VAL A 86 -4.15 -0.16 -3.42
CA VAL A 86 -2.86 -0.82 -3.14
C VAL A 86 -1.82 0.21 -2.72
N ILE A 87 -1.11 -0.08 -1.64
CA ILE A 87 0.04 0.72 -1.20
C ILE A 87 1.30 0.15 -1.83
N GLN A 88 2.10 1.00 -2.47
CA GLN A 88 3.38 0.62 -3.04
C GLN A 88 4.52 1.37 -2.36
N VAL A 89 5.58 0.64 -2.03
CA VAL A 89 6.81 1.21 -1.48
C VAL A 89 8.02 0.57 -2.15
N LEU A 90 9.02 1.38 -2.47
CA LEU A 90 10.33 0.94 -2.93
C LEU A 90 11.35 1.15 -1.81
N LEU A 91 11.76 0.06 -1.17
CA LEU A 91 12.78 0.09 -0.14
C LEU A 91 14.15 -0.12 -0.81
N ILE A 92 14.97 0.93 -0.84
CA ILE A 92 16.27 0.90 -1.51
C ILE A 92 17.35 0.54 -0.49
N GLY A 93 18.11 -0.51 -0.80
CA GLY A 93 19.28 -0.94 -0.03
C GLY A 93 20.54 -0.95 -0.90
N PHE A 94 21.70 -1.20 -0.27
CA PHE A 94 22.99 -1.18 -0.96
C PHE A 94 23.17 -2.34 -1.95
N LEU A 95 22.77 -3.55 -1.57
CA LEU A 95 22.92 -4.77 -2.40
C LEU A 95 21.65 -5.14 -3.18
N SER A 96 20.51 -4.69 -2.69
CA SER A 96 19.20 -5.00 -3.27
C SER A 96 18.18 -3.94 -2.90
N SER A 97 17.14 -3.86 -3.71
CA SER A 97 15.92 -3.11 -3.44
C SER A 97 14.73 -4.06 -3.31
N LYS A 98 13.74 -3.69 -2.51
CA LYS A 98 12.47 -4.41 -2.39
C LYS A 98 11.33 -3.50 -2.83
N GLN A 99 10.66 -3.87 -3.91
CA GLN A 99 9.40 -3.28 -4.28
C GLN A 99 8.29 -4.08 -3.60
N ILE A 100 7.55 -3.43 -2.72
CA ILE A 100 6.50 -4.06 -1.92
C ILE A 100 5.15 -3.47 -2.29
N SER A 101 4.17 -4.33 -2.53
CA SER A 101 2.76 -3.96 -2.69
C SER A 101 1.95 -4.55 -1.54
N LEU A 102 1.11 -3.73 -0.91
CA LEU A 102 0.33 -4.09 0.27
C LEU A 102 -1.16 -3.85 0.02
N LYS A 103 -1.99 -4.78 0.49
CA LYS A 103 -3.44 -4.61 0.54
C LYS A 103 -4.03 -5.36 1.73
N ALA A 104 -4.80 -4.65 2.56
CA ALA A 104 -5.45 -5.25 3.71
C ALA A 104 -6.77 -5.93 3.34
N PHE A 105 -7.02 -7.08 3.95
CA PHE A 105 -8.25 -7.86 3.86
C PHE A 105 -8.64 -8.35 5.26
N GLY A 106 -9.36 -7.51 6.01
CA GLY A 106 -9.68 -7.78 7.40
C GLY A 106 -8.42 -7.82 8.28
N ASP A 107 -8.14 -8.98 8.87
CA ASP A 107 -6.98 -9.22 9.74
C ASP A 107 -5.75 -9.75 9.00
N LEU A 108 -5.82 -9.81 7.66
CA LEU A 108 -4.71 -10.21 6.79
C LEU A 108 -4.21 -9.03 5.98
N LEU A 109 -2.90 -9.00 5.75
CA LEU A 109 -2.24 -8.10 4.81
C LEU A 109 -1.58 -8.92 3.71
N ASP A 110 -2.18 -8.88 2.53
CA ASP A 110 -1.58 -9.42 1.31
C ASP A 110 -0.37 -8.55 0.95
N THR A 111 0.81 -9.18 0.97
CA THR A 111 2.10 -8.53 0.83
C THR A 111 2.86 -9.18 -0.31
N ARG A 112 2.90 -8.53 -1.47
CA ARG A 112 3.75 -8.96 -2.59
C ARG A 112 5.08 -8.24 -2.53
N VAL A 113 6.17 -9.01 -2.62
CA VAL A 113 7.55 -8.52 -2.54
C VAL A 113 8.31 -8.95 -3.77
N ILE A 114 8.75 -7.97 -4.54
CA ILE A 114 9.68 -8.16 -5.65
C ILE A 114 11.06 -7.72 -5.16
N ASN A 115 11.98 -8.67 -5.06
CA ASN A 115 13.37 -8.41 -4.69
C ASN A 115 14.20 -8.17 -5.94
N ILE A 116 14.73 -6.96 -6.07
CA ILE A 116 15.57 -6.52 -7.19
C ILE A 116 17.00 -6.48 -6.67
N VAL A 117 17.83 -7.40 -7.14
CA VAL A 117 19.26 -7.48 -6.81
C VAL A 117 20.07 -6.61 -7.75
N ASN A 118 21.15 -6.01 -7.26
CA ASN A 118 22.06 -5.20 -8.08
C ASN A 118 23.03 -6.09 -8.89
N ASP A 119 23.26 -7.32 -8.43
CA ASP A 119 24.03 -8.32 -9.17
C ASP A 119 23.15 -8.96 -10.26
N LEU A 120 23.49 -8.72 -11.52
CA LEU A 120 22.76 -9.23 -12.67
C LEU A 120 22.88 -10.75 -12.85
N SER A 121 23.80 -11.41 -12.14
CA SER A 121 23.92 -12.87 -12.12
C SER A 121 22.87 -13.55 -11.24
N GLU A 122 22.27 -12.81 -10.30
CA GLU A 122 21.20 -13.32 -9.44
C GLU A 122 19.81 -12.97 -10.02
N PRO A 123 18.84 -13.91 -10.01
CA PRO A 123 17.52 -13.64 -10.53
C PRO A 123 16.71 -12.74 -9.59
N ARG A 124 15.89 -11.86 -10.19
CA ARG A 124 14.80 -11.18 -9.48
C ARG A 124 13.85 -12.21 -8.90
N THR A 125 13.47 -12.06 -7.63
CA THR A 125 12.48 -12.94 -6.98
C THR A 125 11.18 -12.20 -6.72
N ASP A 126 10.06 -12.91 -6.79
CA ASP A 126 8.71 -12.41 -6.55
C ASP A 126 8.00 -13.38 -5.62
N ARG A 127 7.54 -12.88 -4.47
CA ARG A 127 6.91 -13.70 -3.43
C ARG A 127 5.75 -12.94 -2.81
N THR A 128 4.70 -13.68 -2.46
CA THR A 128 3.55 -13.16 -1.74
C THR A 128 3.50 -13.76 -0.34
N TYR A 129 3.21 -12.93 0.65
CA TYR A 129 3.05 -13.30 2.05
C TYR A 129 1.70 -12.79 2.55
N ASN A 130 1.06 -13.57 3.42
CA ASN A 130 -0.13 -13.13 4.15
C ASN A 130 0.29 -12.83 5.58
N LEU A 131 0.46 -11.56 5.91
CA LEU A 131 0.81 -11.13 7.26
C LEU A 131 -0.47 -10.99 8.09
N GLN A 132 -0.36 -11.23 9.39
CA GLN A 132 -1.46 -11.13 10.34
C GLN A 132 -1.33 -9.84 11.15
N ARG A 133 -2.45 -9.21 11.49
CA ARG A 133 -2.45 -8.06 12.39
C ARG A 133 -1.90 -8.47 13.77
N LYS A 134 -1.00 -7.66 14.31
CA LYS A 134 -0.42 -7.87 15.65
C LYS A 134 -1.40 -7.50 16.76
#